data_AF-A0A7M7NFT1-F1
#
_entry.id   AF-A0A7M7NFT1-F1
#
_cell.length_a   1.000
_cell.length_b   1.000
_cell.length_c   1.000
_cell.angle_alpha   90.00
_cell.angle_beta   90.00
_cell.angle_gamma   90.00
#
_symmetry.space_group_name_H-M   'P 1'
#
loop_
_entity.id
_entity.type
_entity.pdbx_description
1 polymer ?
#
loop_
_entity_poly.entity_id
_entity_poly.type
_entity_poly.pdbx_seq_one_letter_code
_entity_poly.pdbx_strand_id
1 'polypeptide(L)'
;MGVTYTFLFMLLALHLRPGYCLSKYHGMLTNDELGSYSKKDQIKEYDIILPKIHDPSKMSKRSTDSTNHNEQHRVTFTAFEEEHHVVLEKNHWLLRPGLEVEYLQPDGSIRKEPVQTRNCHFFATSISHGGSKGALSTCSGLRGVLSLDDDMMFIEPLKEDHARRMKRNIDDTTHPHLIYKQAADVDDEDDVCTVGDLPVADNGGSTGTVILANETTYNGPYLGAKYIEIFYVVDKLVYDEHLGETESYATTILNIMSRRFADPSLDISIRFSVVRLLISTTTTITATNPSGGEESITPDAVADTTLPNFCTWQASLSVDDDTDPNDWDLALLFTGSVKTKEKHFRKRFISTNPRRWNSHKFCLFCIVRQICLLD
;
A
#
# COMPACT_ATOMS: atom_id res chain seq x y z
N MET A 1 47.96 41.71 26.56
CA MET A 1 47.73 40.84 25.37
C MET A 1 47.28 39.46 25.83
N GLY A 2 46.02 39.26 26.23
CA GLY A 2 45.63 37.99 26.85
C GLY A 2 44.13 37.74 27.02
N VAL A 3 43.27 38.37 26.21
CA VAL A 3 41.81 38.19 26.32
C VAL A 3 41.12 37.91 24.97
N THR A 4 41.88 37.90 23.86
CA THR A 4 41.33 37.66 22.52
C THR A 4 41.46 36.21 22.05
N TYR A 5 42.29 35.37 22.70
CA TYR A 5 42.50 33.97 22.30
C TYR A 5 41.48 32.98 22.92
N THR A 6 40.81 33.35 24.01
CA THR A 6 39.82 32.48 24.69
C THR A 6 38.46 32.47 24.00
N PHE A 7 38.07 33.54 23.30
CA PHE A 7 36.81 33.57 22.53
C PHE A 7 36.87 32.76 21.23
N LEU A 8 38.05 32.62 20.62
CA LEU A 8 38.21 31.85 19.38
C LEU A 8 38.12 30.33 19.63
N PHE A 9 38.51 29.86 20.83
CA PHE A 9 38.38 28.45 21.21
C PHE A 9 36.93 28.05 21.59
N MET A 10 36.11 28.98 22.12
CA MET A 10 34.69 28.71 22.35
C MET A 10 33.86 28.65 21.06
N LEU A 11 34.24 29.41 20.03
CA LEU A 11 33.55 29.35 18.72
C LEU A 11 33.91 28.10 17.91
N LEU A 12 35.10 27.53 18.08
CA LEU A 12 35.45 26.23 17.47
C LEU A 12 34.82 25.03 18.20
N ALA A 13 34.51 25.14 19.50
CA ALA A 13 33.85 24.09 20.25
C ALA A 13 32.33 23.98 19.96
N LEU A 14 31.72 25.02 19.38
CA LEU A 14 30.31 25.03 18.92
C LEU A 14 30.13 24.47 17.50
N HIS A 15 31.20 23.98 16.85
CA HIS A 15 31.13 23.26 15.57
C HIS A 15 31.53 21.79 15.66
N LEU A 16 31.83 21.30 16.88
CA LEU A 16 31.79 19.87 17.14
C LEU A 16 30.32 19.49 17.33
N ARG A 17 29.65 19.21 16.20
CA ARG A 17 28.37 18.50 16.20
C ARG A 17 28.54 17.30 17.13
N PRO A 18 27.64 17.05 18.10
CA PRO A 18 27.69 15.82 18.88
C PRO A 18 27.77 14.68 17.87
N GLY A 19 28.74 13.79 18.04
CA GLY A 19 28.97 12.70 17.12
C GLY A 19 27.65 11.98 16.90
N TYR A 20 27.17 12.03 15.66
CA TYR A 20 26.01 11.29 15.18
C TYR A 20 26.15 9.86 15.69
N CYS A 21 25.27 9.47 16.60
CA CYS A 21 25.20 8.09 17.05
C CYS A 21 24.40 7.36 15.96
N LEU A 22 25.04 7.19 14.79
CA LEU A 22 24.49 6.42 13.69
C LEU A 22 23.96 5.11 14.28
N SER A 23 22.71 4.78 13.96
CA SER A 23 22.17 3.45 14.28
C SER A 23 23.26 2.43 13.98
N LYS A 24 23.55 1.52 14.93
CA LYS A 24 24.62 0.51 14.84
C LYS A 24 24.58 -0.30 13.52
N TYR A 25 23.47 -0.24 12.80
CA TYR A 25 23.15 -0.98 11.59
C TYR A 25 22.91 -0.09 10.35
N HIS A 26 23.05 1.24 10.47
CA HIS A 26 23.00 2.16 9.32
C HIS A 26 24.17 1.86 8.37
N GLY A 27 23.90 1.80 7.06
CA GLY A 27 24.95 1.52 6.07
C GLY A 27 25.30 0.03 5.84
N MET A 28 24.59 -0.92 6.46
CA MET A 28 24.89 -2.35 6.33
C MET A 28 24.45 -2.99 5.01
N LEU A 29 23.49 -2.38 4.32
CA LEU A 29 23.03 -2.85 3.01
C LEU A 29 23.84 -2.18 1.91
N THR A 30 24.33 -2.97 0.96
CA THR A 30 24.94 -2.42 -0.26
C THR A 30 23.88 -1.75 -1.13
N ASN A 31 24.31 -0.92 -2.09
CA ASN A 31 23.40 -0.29 -3.06
C ASN A 31 22.59 -1.33 -3.85
N ASP A 32 23.20 -2.46 -4.21
CA ASP A 32 22.54 -3.52 -4.98
C ASP A 32 21.50 -4.25 -4.10
N GLU A 33 21.81 -4.45 -2.82
CA GLU A 33 20.92 -5.04 -1.83
C GLU A 33 19.70 -4.16 -1.55
N LEU A 34 19.88 -2.83 -1.48
CA LEU A 34 18.80 -1.85 -1.37
C LEU A 34 17.87 -1.86 -2.59
N GLY A 35 18.42 -2.07 -3.79
CA GLY A 35 17.65 -2.21 -5.04
C GLY A 35 16.62 -3.35 -5.03
N SER A 36 16.79 -4.29 -4.11
CA SER A 36 15.85 -5.38 -3.88
C SER A 36 14.58 -4.96 -3.11
N TYR A 37 14.60 -3.83 -2.39
CA TYR A 37 13.48 -3.27 -1.64
C TYR A 37 12.77 -2.15 -2.41
N SER A 38 13.53 -1.12 -2.81
CA SER A 38 13.01 -0.01 -3.62
C SER A 38 14.06 0.45 -4.64
N LYS A 39 13.65 1.30 -5.59
CA LYS A 39 14.60 1.95 -6.49
C LYS A 39 15.54 2.84 -5.68
N LYS A 40 16.85 2.67 -5.85
CA LYS A 40 17.86 3.34 -5.01
C LYS A 40 17.70 4.87 -5.03
N ASP A 41 17.47 5.43 -6.22
CA ASP A 41 17.23 6.85 -6.47
C ASP A 41 16.07 7.43 -5.67
N GLN A 42 15.14 6.58 -5.21
CA GLN A 42 14.01 6.97 -4.39
C GLN A 42 14.29 6.90 -2.88
N ILE A 43 15.35 6.22 -2.45
CA ILE A 43 15.71 6.09 -1.03
C ILE A 43 16.64 7.26 -0.66
N LYS A 44 16.11 8.24 0.08
CA LYS A 44 16.90 9.38 0.61
C LYS A 44 17.81 8.92 1.75
N GLU A 45 17.24 8.17 2.67
CA GLU A 45 17.85 7.75 3.93
C GLU A 45 17.21 6.44 4.36
N TYR A 46 17.97 5.55 4.98
CA TYR A 46 17.44 4.29 5.52
C TYR A 46 18.08 3.93 6.85
N ASP A 47 17.37 3.14 7.64
CA ASP A 47 17.84 2.56 8.89
C ASP A 47 17.37 1.11 9.00
N ILE A 48 18.02 0.36 9.87
CA ILE A 48 17.55 -0.97 10.28
C ILE A 48 17.03 -0.85 11.72
N ILE A 49 15.80 -1.31 11.93
CA ILE A 49 15.10 -1.18 13.20
C ILE A 49 14.69 -2.55 13.77
N LEU A 50 14.43 -2.54 15.07
CA LEU A 50 13.87 -3.67 15.81
C LEU A 50 12.57 -3.19 16.47
N PRO A 51 11.44 -3.22 15.76
CA PRO A 51 10.19 -2.67 16.25
C PRO A 51 9.65 -3.53 17.40
N LYS A 52 9.24 -2.87 18.48
CA LYS A 52 8.56 -3.51 19.60
C LYS A 52 7.06 -3.29 19.47
N ILE A 53 6.32 -4.37 19.27
CA ILE A 53 4.86 -4.36 19.20
C ILE A 53 4.32 -4.63 20.61
N HIS A 54 3.62 -3.65 21.17
CA HIS A 54 2.97 -3.73 22.46
C HIS A 54 1.52 -4.13 22.25
N ASP A 55 1.23 -5.38 22.59
CA ASP A 55 -0.12 -5.95 22.56
C ASP A 55 -0.78 -5.79 23.94
N PRO A 56 -1.85 -4.98 24.07
CA PRO A 56 -2.50 -4.74 25.35
C PRO A 56 -3.08 -6.02 25.97
N SER A 57 -3.41 -7.04 25.16
CA SER A 57 -3.93 -8.32 25.66
C SER A 57 -2.90 -9.17 26.41
N LYS A 58 -1.60 -8.88 26.22
CA LYS A 58 -0.48 -9.60 26.85
C LYS A 58 0.13 -8.85 28.04
N MET A 59 -0.35 -7.65 28.36
CA MET A 59 0.13 -6.90 29.51
C MET A 59 -0.45 -7.49 30.81
N SER A 60 0.44 -8.00 31.68
CA SER A 60 0.10 -8.58 32.98
C SER A 60 -0.71 -7.62 33.86
N LYS A 61 -1.82 -8.11 34.44
CA LYS A 61 -2.71 -7.42 35.40
C LYS A 61 -1.97 -7.09 36.71
N ARG A 62 -1.03 -6.15 36.68
CA ARG A 62 -0.31 -5.70 37.89
C ARG A 62 -0.40 -4.20 38.16
N SER A 63 -1.20 -3.46 37.40
CA SER A 63 -1.47 -2.05 37.70
C SER A 63 -2.86 -1.90 38.30
N THR A 64 -2.91 -1.65 39.62
CA THR A 64 -4.07 -1.10 40.31
C THR A 64 -4.05 0.42 40.14
N ASP A 65 -4.51 0.90 38.98
CA ASP A 65 -5.03 2.25 38.90
C ASP A 65 -6.17 2.29 37.88
N SER A 66 -7.36 2.55 38.39
CA SER A 66 -8.63 2.44 37.69
C SER A 66 -9.00 3.77 37.07
N THR A 67 -8.51 4.06 35.87
CA THR A 67 -9.10 5.04 34.94
C THR A 67 -8.76 4.66 33.49
N ASN A 68 -9.78 4.40 32.67
CA ASN A 68 -9.80 4.22 31.21
C ASN A 68 -8.49 4.52 30.44
N HIS A 69 -7.67 3.51 30.16
CA HIS A 69 -6.56 3.65 29.21
C HIS A 69 -6.67 2.63 28.09
N ASN A 70 -7.04 3.15 26.91
CA ASN A 70 -7.27 2.49 25.63
C ASN A 70 -6.50 1.18 25.41
N GLU A 71 -7.25 0.13 25.06
CA GLU A 71 -6.81 -1.16 24.49
C GLU A 71 -6.15 -1.01 23.10
N GLN A 72 -5.34 0.02 22.91
CA GLN A 72 -4.79 0.39 21.62
C GLN A 72 -3.41 -0.23 21.45
N HIS A 73 -3.23 -0.94 20.34
CA HIS A 73 -1.93 -1.53 20.01
C HIS A 73 -0.93 -0.40 19.78
N ARG A 74 0.30 -0.55 20.28
CA ARG A 74 1.35 0.45 20.12
C ARG A 74 2.59 -0.19 19.51
N VAL A 75 3.29 0.57 18.69
CA VAL A 75 4.58 0.17 18.14
C VAL A 75 5.60 1.23 18.50
N THR A 76 6.74 0.79 19.00
CA THR A 76 7.88 1.67 19.30
C THR A 76 9.13 1.20 18.58
N PHE A 77 9.83 2.11 17.94
CA PHE A 77 11.11 1.86 17.28
C PHE A 77 11.97 3.11 17.28
N THR A 78 13.29 2.94 17.15
CA THR A 78 14.24 4.04 17.01
C THR A 78 14.75 4.05 15.58
N ALA A 79 14.57 5.17 14.87
CA ALA A 79 15.00 5.36 13.49
C ALA A 79 15.41 6.82 13.29
N PHE A 80 16.45 7.05 12.48
CA PHE A 80 16.94 8.39 12.16
C PHE A 80 17.27 9.20 13.41
N GLU A 81 17.88 8.54 14.39
CA GLU A 81 18.25 9.10 15.71
C GLU A 81 17.07 9.55 16.59
N GLU A 82 15.84 9.19 16.21
CA GLU A 82 14.61 9.57 16.90
C GLU A 82 13.82 8.35 17.39
N GLU A 83 13.15 8.50 18.54
CA GLU A 83 12.22 7.49 19.04
C GLU A 83 10.81 7.74 18.51
N HIS A 84 10.26 6.72 17.85
CA HIS A 84 8.94 6.76 17.23
C HIS A 84 7.94 6.00 18.09
N HIS A 85 6.87 6.70 18.50
CA HIS A 85 5.75 6.09 19.22
C HIS A 85 4.51 6.14 18.34
N VAL A 86 4.11 4.97 17.85
CA VAL A 86 2.99 4.83 16.91
C VAL A 86 1.84 4.12 17.58
N VAL A 87 0.67 4.73 17.48
CA VAL A 87 -0.60 4.17 17.94
C VAL A 87 -1.32 3.53 16.77
N LEU A 88 -1.83 2.32 16.98
CA LEU A 88 -2.49 1.51 15.96
C LEU A 88 -3.98 1.39 16.26
N GLU A 89 -4.81 1.80 15.31
CA GLU A 89 -6.24 1.55 15.27
C GLU A 89 -6.52 0.48 14.21
N LYS A 90 -7.28 -0.56 14.56
CA LYS A 90 -7.49 -1.69 13.67
C LYS A 90 -8.43 -1.34 12.53
N ASN A 91 -8.04 -1.68 11.31
CA ASN A 91 -8.88 -1.53 10.12
C ASN A 91 -9.81 -2.75 9.98
N HIS A 92 -10.95 -2.70 10.66
CA HIS A 92 -11.94 -3.79 10.69
C HIS A 92 -12.69 -3.99 9.38
N TRP A 93 -12.63 -3.01 8.47
CA TRP A 93 -13.47 -2.94 7.28
C TRP A 93 -12.81 -3.58 6.06
N LEU A 94 -11.48 -3.67 6.06
CA LEU A 94 -10.69 -4.08 4.90
C LEU A 94 -11.07 -5.45 4.34
N LEU A 95 -11.37 -6.43 5.19
CA LEU A 95 -11.59 -7.82 4.81
C LEU A 95 -12.96 -8.28 5.32
N ARG A 96 -13.90 -8.58 4.41
CA ARG A 96 -15.26 -8.97 4.79
C ARG A 96 -15.30 -10.21 5.69
N PRO A 97 -16.33 -10.37 6.53
CA PRO A 97 -16.61 -11.62 7.25
C PRO A 97 -16.74 -12.81 6.31
N GLY A 98 -16.05 -13.91 6.64
CA GLY A 98 -16.11 -15.15 5.86
C GLY A 98 -15.34 -15.11 4.55
N LEU A 99 -14.53 -14.09 4.28
CA LEU A 99 -13.67 -14.05 3.09
C LEU A 99 -12.76 -15.29 3.03
N GLU A 100 -12.74 -15.94 1.88
CA GLU A 100 -11.79 -16.98 1.52
C GLU A 100 -10.88 -16.47 0.40
N VAL A 101 -9.63 -16.91 0.41
CA VAL A 101 -8.65 -16.65 -0.64
C VAL A 101 -8.75 -17.75 -1.69
N GLU A 102 -8.98 -17.36 -2.94
CA GLU A 102 -9.04 -18.25 -4.09
C GLU A 102 -7.64 -18.38 -4.72
N TYR A 103 -6.97 -19.51 -4.52
CA TYR A 103 -5.70 -19.79 -5.18
C TYR A 103 -5.92 -20.51 -6.51
N LEU A 104 -5.67 -19.82 -7.63
CA LEU A 104 -5.74 -20.41 -8.96
C LEU A 104 -4.44 -21.17 -9.27
N GLN A 105 -4.58 -22.45 -9.56
CA GLN A 105 -3.48 -23.37 -9.85
C GLN A 105 -3.23 -23.50 -11.37
N PRO A 106 -2.06 -24.00 -11.80
CA PRO A 106 -1.74 -24.15 -13.22
C PRO A 106 -2.62 -25.17 -13.96
N ASP A 107 -3.24 -26.10 -13.24
CA ASP A 107 -4.19 -27.07 -13.79
C ASP A 107 -5.62 -26.50 -13.95
N GLY A 108 -5.81 -25.21 -13.64
CA GLY A 108 -7.10 -24.52 -13.68
C GLY A 108 -7.95 -24.74 -12.43
N SER A 109 -7.51 -25.55 -11.46
CA SER A 109 -8.24 -25.75 -10.22
C SER A 109 -8.15 -24.53 -9.31
N ILE A 110 -9.23 -24.26 -8.57
CA ILE A 110 -9.28 -23.19 -7.56
C ILE A 110 -9.31 -23.84 -6.18
N ARG A 111 -8.33 -23.47 -5.37
CA ARG A 111 -8.15 -23.98 -4.01
C ARG A 111 -8.46 -22.85 -3.03
N LYS A 112 -9.54 -22.99 -2.26
CA LYS A 112 -10.01 -21.94 -1.32
C LYS A 112 -9.41 -22.15 0.07
N GLU A 113 -8.97 -21.07 0.69
CA GLU A 113 -8.48 -21.09 2.08
C GLU A 113 -9.04 -19.93 2.91
N PRO A 114 -9.24 -20.10 4.22
CA PRO A 114 -9.57 -18.99 5.10
C PRO A 114 -8.47 -17.93 5.10
N VAL A 115 -8.86 -16.66 5.08
CA VAL A 115 -7.95 -15.51 5.18
C VAL A 115 -7.14 -15.55 6.48
N GLN A 116 -5.82 -15.51 6.37
CA GLN A 116 -4.90 -15.53 7.51
C GLN A 116 -4.63 -14.14 8.08
N THR A 117 -4.93 -13.10 7.31
CA THR A 117 -4.59 -11.68 7.56
C THR A 117 -5.65 -10.88 8.33
N ARG A 118 -6.68 -11.54 8.87
CA ARG A 118 -7.94 -10.91 9.30
C ARG A 118 -7.87 -9.95 10.50
N ASN A 119 -6.75 -9.89 11.22
CA ASN A 119 -6.66 -9.14 12.48
C ASN A 119 -5.37 -8.32 12.65
N CYS A 120 -4.62 -8.09 11.59
CA CYS A 120 -3.28 -7.54 11.67
C CYS A 120 -3.07 -6.27 10.81
N HIS A 121 -4.13 -5.68 10.26
CA HIS A 121 -4.10 -4.41 9.53
C HIS A 121 -4.57 -3.24 10.39
N PHE A 122 -3.80 -2.17 10.39
CA PHE A 122 -4.02 -1.01 11.25
C PHE A 122 -3.82 0.31 10.50
N PHE A 123 -4.60 1.30 10.89
CA PHE A 123 -4.30 2.71 10.69
C PHE A 123 -3.38 3.17 11.82
N ALA A 124 -2.29 3.82 11.43
CA ALA A 124 -1.23 4.27 12.31
C ALA A 124 -1.33 5.79 12.51
N THR A 125 -1.12 6.22 13.75
CA THR A 125 -0.97 7.63 14.12
C THR A 125 0.28 7.78 14.99
N SER A 126 1.22 8.59 14.54
CA SER A 126 2.44 8.92 15.29
C SER A 126 2.13 9.93 16.38
N ILE A 127 2.44 9.60 17.63
CA ILE A 127 2.35 10.53 18.76
C ILE A 127 3.57 11.46 18.77
N SER A 128 4.75 10.95 18.41
CA SER A 128 6.00 11.71 18.50
C SER A 128 6.13 12.80 17.43
N HIS A 129 5.40 12.68 16.31
CA HIS A 129 5.53 13.59 15.16
C HIS A 129 4.18 14.17 14.73
N GLY A 130 3.65 15.12 15.50
CA GLY A 130 2.53 15.98 15.08
C GLY A 130 1.20 15.28 14.75
N GLY A 131 1.00 14.01 15.12
CA GLY A 131 -0.18 13.26 14.70
C GLY A 131 -0.10 12.71 13.27
N SER A 132 1.11 12.64 12.71
CA SER A 132 1.44 12.03 11.42
C SER A 132 0.74 10.68 11.22
N LYS A 133 0.20 10.46 10.02
CA LYS A 133 -0.73 9.36 9.74
C LYS A 133 -0.09 8.30 8.85
N GLY A 134 -0.56 7.07 8.95
CA GLY A 134 -0.08 5.99 8.09
C GLY A 134 -0.91 4.73 8.21
N ALA A 135 -0.41 3.65 7.64
CA ALA A 135 -1.02 2.34 7.67
C ALA A 135 0.06 1.29 7.89
N LEU A 136 -0.14 0.41 8.87
CA LEU A 136 0.80 -0.64 9.21
C LEU A 136 0.08 -2.00 9.28
N SER A 137 0.82 -3.04 8.95
CA SER A 137 0.42 -4.44 9.02
C SER A 137 1.40 -5.18 9.91
N THR A 138 0.91 -6.15 10.67
CA THR A 138 1.71 -7.03 11.54
C THR A 138 1.60 -8.51 11.14
N CYS A 139 0.96 -8.81 9.99
CA CYS A 139 0.62 -10.18 9.60
C CYS A 139 1.84 -11.08 9.37
N SER A 140 2.89 -10.51 8.76
CA SER A 140 4.16 -11.19 8.44
C SER A 140 5.31 -10.28 8.82
N GLY A 141 5.35 -9.89 10.10
CA GLY A 141 6.20 -8.79 10.56
C GLY A 141 5.60 -7.41 10.27
N LEU A 142 6.25 -6.36 10.79
CA LEU A 142 5.78 -4.99 10.62
C LEU A 142 6.04 -4.50 9.19
N ARG A 143 4.98 -4.15 8.46
CA ARG A 143 5.07 -3.61 7.10
C ARG A 143 4.09 -2.45 6.91
N GLY A 144 4.51 -1.39 6.23
CA GLY A 144 3.59 -0.32 5.83
C GLY A 144 4.27 1.03 5.66
N VAL A 145 3.48 2.10 5.75
CA VAL A 145 3.93 3.48 5.49
C VAL A 145 3.47 4.40 6.61
N LEU A 146 4.31 5.36 6.97
CA LEU A 146 4.00 6.51 7.80
C LEU A 146 4.35 7.78 7.03
N SER A 147 3.38 8.68 6.84
CA SER A 147 3.64 10.02 6.30
C SER A 147 4.10 10.92 7.44
N LEU A 148 5.32 11.44 7.35
CA LEU A 148 5.90 12.38 8.33
C LEU A 148 6.37 13.63 7.61
N ASP A 149 5.71 14.75 7.89
CA ASP A 149 6.02 16.06 7.31
C ASP A 149 6.12 16.00 5.77
N ASP A 150 7.32 16.17 5.21
CA ASP A 150 7.60 16.19 3.76
C ASP A 150 8.07 14.83 3.18
N ASP A 151 8.19 13.79 4.02
CA ASP A 151 8.69 12.48 3.64
C ASP A 151 7.68 11.36 3.93
N MET A 152 7.72 10.32 3.08
CA MET A 152 7.06 9.05 3.38
C MET A 152 8.08 8.06 3.91
N MET A 153 7.83 7.54 5.11
CA MET A 153 8.64 6.48 5.72
C MET A 153 8.01 5.13 5.45
N PHE A 154 8.77 4.25 4.83
CA PHE A 154 8.39 2.87 4.51
C PHE A 154 9.03 1.92 5.49
N ILE A 155 8.27 0.94 5.97
CA ILE A 155 8.74 -0.10 6.88
C ILE A 155 8.45 -1.45 6.23
N GLU A 156 9.44 -2.34 6.20
CA GLU A 156 9.21 -3.73 5.80
C GLU A 156 10.21 -4.70 6.45
N PRO A 157 9.85 -5.98 6.63
CA PRO A 157 10.76 -7.00 7.14
C PRO A 157 11.99 -7.11 6.25
N LEU A 158 13.15 -7.29 6.86
CA LEU A 158 14.34 -7.62 6.08
C LEU A 158 14.20 -9.02 5.48
N LYS A 159 14.62 -9.13 4.23
CA LYS A 159 14.75 -10.41 3.55
C LYS A 159 15.67 -11.32 4.34
N GLU A 160 15.35 -12.61 4.32
CA GLU A 160 15.99 -13.62 5.19
C GLU A 160 17.52 -13.65 5.02
N ASP A 161 18.03 -13.47 3.80
CA ASP A 161 19.47 -13.37 3.51
C ASP A 161 20.13 -12.17 4.20
N HIS A 162 19.47 -11.03 4.24
CA HIS A 162 19.94 -9.85 4.96
C HIS A 162 19.80 -10.00 6.47
N ALA A 163 18.66 -10.54 6.94
CA ALA A 163 18.40 -10.77 8.36
C ALA A 163 19.41 -11.75 8.99
N ARG A 164 19.80 -12.81 8.28
CA ARG A 164 20.81 -13.79 8.74
C ARG A 164 22.17 -13.16 9.05
N ARG A 165 22.58 -12.12 8.32
CA ARG A 165 23.83 -11.39 8.61
C ARG A 165 23.79 -10.69 9.98
N MET A 166 22.59 -10.44 10.51
CA MET A 166 22.38 -9.71 11.77
C MET A 166 21.97 -10.58 12.97
N LYS A 167 21.46 -11.79 12.74
CA LYS A 167 21.09 -12.76 13.80
C LYS A 167 22.21 -13.14 14.78
N ARG A 168 23.47 -12.76 14.52
CA ARG A 168 24.59 -12.99 15.46
C ARG A 168 24.47 -12.20 16.79
N ASN A 169 23.59 -11.19 16.86
CA ASN A 169 23.48 -10.29 18.02
C ASN A 169 22.03 -9.95 18.42
N ILE A 170 21.03 -10.64 17.86
CA ILE A 170 19.60 -10.32 18.07
C ILE A 170 18.93 -11.55 18.67
N ASP A 171 18.06 -11.35 19.66
CA ASP A 171 17.23 -12.41 20.25
C ASP A 171 16.34 -13.03 19.16
N ASP A 172 16.21 -14.35 19.14
CA ASP A 172 15.54 -15.11 18.06
C ASP A 172 14.07 -14.69 17.84
N THR A 173 13.48 -13.95 18.79
CA THR A 173 12.10 -13.50 18.76
C THR A 173 11.87 -12.19 18.01
N THR A 174 12.90 -11.39 17.72
CA THR A 174 12.74 -10.07 17.11
C THR A 174 13.35 -10.03 15.71
N HIS A 175 12.50 -10.04 14.68
CA HIS A 175 12.95 -9.93 13.30
C HIS A 175 13.31 -8.47 12.99
N PRO A 176 14.45 -8.20 12.33
CA PRO A 176 14.84 -6.84 11.96
C PRO A 176 14.08 -6.36 10.73
N HIS A 177 13.82 -5.05 10.68
CA HIS A 177 13.08 -4.39 9.61
C HIS A 177 13.93 -3.30 8.97
N LEU A 178 13.74 -3.09 7.68
CA LEU A 178 14.23 -1.92 6.98
C LEU A 178 13.21 -0.81 7.15
N ILE A 179 13.68 0.38 7.51
CA ILE A 179 12.91 1.62 7.41
C ILE A 179 13.64 2.57 6.46
N TYR A 180 12.92 3.24 5.56
CA TYR A 180 13.53 4.21 4.66
C TYR A 180 12.60 5.37 4.34
N LYS A 181 13.19 6.54 4.10
CA LYS A 181 12.51 7.76 3.65
C LYS A 181 12.53 7.85 2.12
N GLN A 182 11.39 8.17 1.55
CA GLN A 182 11.21 8.55 0.15
C GLN A 182 10.57 9.95 0.12
N ALA A 183 10.96 10.77 -0.87
CA ALA A 183 10.32 12.07 -1.08
C ALA A 183 8.80 11.89 -1.26
N ALA A 184 8.00 12.76 -0.64
CA ALA A 184 6.55 12.74 -0.80
C ALA A 184 6.13 12.78 -2.29
N ASP A 185 6.87 13.51 -3.13
CA ASP A 185 6.95 13.33 -4.58
C ASP A 185 8.21 14.10 -5.04
N VAL A 186 9.09 13.47 -5.82
CA VAL A 186 9.83 14.24 -6.81
C VAL A 186 8.97 14.07 -8.05
N ASP A 187 8.28 15.13 -8.44
CA ASP A 187 7.83 15.31 -9.80
C ASP A 187 9.06 15.07 -10.70
N ASP A 188 9.24 13.85 -11.20
CA ASP A 188 9.91 13.71 -12.48
C ASP A 188 9.07 14.59 -13.40
N GLU A 189 9.61 15.70 -13.88
CA GLU A 189 8.92 16.66 -14.78
C GLU A 189 8.38 16.00 -16.08
N ASP A 190 8.57 14.69 -16.24
CA ASP A 190 8.07 13.83 -17.32
C ASP A 190 6.86 12.92 -16.94
N ASP A 191 6.40 12.85 -15.68
CA ASP A 191 5.35 11.90 -15.21
C ASP A 191 4.12 12.60 -14.60
N VAL A 192 3.67 13.70 -15.20
CA VAL A 192 2.34 14.29 -14.93
C VAL A 192 1.27 13.33 -15.49
N CYS A 193 0.30 12.97 -14.65
CA CYS A 193 -0.95 12.31 -15.06
C CYS A 193 -1.76 13.25 -15.98
N THR A 194 -1.35 13.35 -17.24
CA THR A 194 -2.18 13.95 -18.27
C THR A 194 -3.27 12.94 -18.61
N VAL A 195 -4.52 13.35 -18.41
CA VAL A 195 -5.69 12.69 -19.02
C VAL A 195 -5.53 12.88 -20.53
N GLY A 196 -4.74 12.01 -21.16
CA GLY A 196 -4.53 11.99 -22.59
C GLY A 196 -5.87 11.70 -23.26
N ASP A 197 -6.22 12.56 -24.21
CA ASP A 197 -7.50 12.56 -24.93
C ASP A 197 -7.94 11.14 -25.30
N LEU A 198 -9.08 10.74 -24.74
CA LEU A 198 -9.83 9.58 -25.21
C LEU A 198 -10.05 9.75 -26.71
N PRO A 199 -9.80 8.73 -27.56
CA PRO A 199 -10.14 8.83 -28.97
C PRO A 199 -11.67 8.89 -29.09
N VAL A 200 -12.19 10.09 -29.24
CA VAL A 200 -13.55 10.33 -29.71
C VAL A 200 -13.56 9.84 -31.15
N ALA A 201 -14.25 8.72 -31.39
CA ALA A 201 -14.61 8.33 -32.74
C ALA A 201 -15.47 9.45 -33.33
N ASP A 202 -14.85 10.27 -34.17
CA ASP A 202 -15.50 11.30 -34.98
C ASP A 202 -16.39 10.63 -36.01
N ASN A 203 -17.70 10.84 -35.86
CA ASN A 203 -18.64 10.75 -36.95
C ASN A 203 -19.65 11.89 -36.78
N GLY A 204 -19.28 13.06 -37.31
CA GLY A 204 -20.23 13.95 -37.97
C GLY A 204 -20.84 15.05 -37.13
N GLY A 205 -20.24 16.24 -37.23
CA GLY A 205 -20.97 17.50 -37.44
C GLY A 205 -21.90 17.99 -36.33
N SER A 206 -21.33 18.64 -35.31
CA SER A 206 -21.97 19.80 -34.66
C SER A 206 -20.91 20.54 -33.84
N THR A 207 -20.81 21.85 -34.04
CA THR A 207 -19.99 22.76 -33.22
C THR A 207 -20.48 22.77 -31.78
N GLY A 208 -19.97 21.83 -30.97
CA GLY A 208 -20.19 21.76 -29.53
C GLY A 208 -19.19 22.65 -28.79
N THR A 209 -19.66 23.81 -28.33
CA THR A 209 -18.95 24.64 -27.36
C THR A 209 -18.69 23.82 -26.10
N VAL A 210 -17.46 23.79 -25.60
CA VAL A 210 -17.12 23.20 -24.30
C VAL A 210 -17.86 24.02 -23.24
N ILE A 211 -19.00 23.52 -22.76
CA ILE A 211 -19.59 24.01 -21.53
C ILE A 211 -18.67 23.50 -20.43
N LEU A 212 -17.85 24.41 -19.87
CA LEU A 212 -17.32 24.27 -18.53
C LEU A 212 -18.53 24.00 -17.64
N ALA A 213 -18.77 22.74 -17.29
CA ALA A 213 -19.75 22.39 -16.30
C ALA A 213 -19.33 23.12 -15.03
N ASN A 214 -20.15 24.09 -14.58
CA ASN A 214 -20.02 24.69 -13.27
C ASN A 214 -19.77 23.57 -12.26
N GLU A 215 -18.81 23.75 -11.36
CA GLU A 215 -18.61 22.91 -10.18
C GLU A 215 -19.98 22.51 -9.64
N THR A 216 -20.35 21.24 -9.80
CA THR A 216 -21.56 20.74 -9.18
C THR A 216 -21.25 20.63 -7.70
N THR A 217 -21.51 21.71 -6.97
CA THR A 217 -21.59 21.68 -5.51
C THR A 217 -22.70 20.69 -5.18
N TYR A 218 -22.31 19.48 -4.75
CA TYR A 218 -23.26 18.45 -4.35
C TYR A 218 -23.92 18.91 -3.03
N ASN A 219 -25.06 19.59 -3.14
CA ASN A 219 -25.91 20.00 -2.02
C ASN A 219 -26.82 18.84 -1.56
N GLY A 220 -26.25 17.64 -1.42
CA GLY A 220 -26.93 16.50 -0.80
C GLY A 220 -26.66 16.46 0.70
N PRO A 221 -27.54 15.82 1.52
CA PRO A 221 -27.23 15.57 2.92
C PRO A 221 -25.93 14.78 3.01
N TYR A 222 -25.07 15.11 3.99
CA TYR A 222 -23.85 14.35 4.28
C TYR A 222 -24.21 12.85 4.43
N LEU A 223 -23.99 12.09 3.36
CA LEU A 223 -24.14 10.65 3.36
C LEU A 223 -23.01 10.13 4.25
N GLY A 224 -23.33 9.23 5.18
CA GLY A 224 -22.34 8.63 6.08
C GLY A 224 -21.22 7.88 5.33
N ALA A 225 -20.47 7.04 6.04
CA ALA A 225 -19.39 6.28 5.41
C ALA A 225 -19.88 5.47 4.20
N LYS A 226 -19.24 5.66 3.04
CA LYS A 226 -19.46 4.86 1.83
C LYS A 226 -18.49 3.67 1.82
N TYR A 227 -18.97 2.55 1.31
CA TYR A 227 -18.16 1.34 1.16
C TYR A 227 -17.88 1.13 -0.32
N ILE A 228 -16.65 0.67 -0.64
CA ILE A 228 -16.28 0.19 -1.96
C ILE A 228 -15.92 -1.28 -1.81
N GLU A 229 -16.68 -2.12 -2.48
CA GLU A 229 -16.50 -3.57 -2.52
C GLU A 229 -15.47 -3.94 -3.58
N ILE A 230 -14.41 -4.62 -3.17
CA ILE A 230 -13.24 -4.88 -4.01
C ILE A 230 -13.10 -6.36 -4.36
N PHE A 231 -13.10 -6.66 -5.67
CA PHE A 231 -12.54 -7.90 -6.20
C PHE A 231 -11.05 -7.71 -6.48
N TYR A 232 -10.21 -8.30 -5.64
CA TYR A 232 -8.77 -8.13 -5.69
C TYR A 232 -8.10 -9.34 -6.35
N VAL A 233 -7.41 -9.11 -7.47
CA VAL A 233 -6.75 -10.14 -8.27
C VAL A 233 -5.25 -9.92 -8.20
N VAL A 234 -4.52 -10.91 -7.70
CA VAL A 234 -3.06 -10.91 -7.58
C VAL A 234 -2.49 -11.87 -8.60
N ASP A 235 -1.62 -11.37 -9.47
CA ASP A 235 -1.06 -12.16 -10.56
C ASP A 235 0.11 -13.07 -10.11
N LYS A 236 0.61 -13.88 -11.06
CA LYS A 236 1.75 -14.76 -10.83
C LYS A 236 3.03 -14.01 -10.50
N LEU A 237 3.28 -12.83 -11.10
CA LEU A 237 4.52 -12.09 -10.84
C LEU A 237 4.62 -11.68 -9.38
N VAL A 238 3.53 -11.19 -8.78
CA VAL A 238 3.48 -10.89 -7.34
C VAL A 238 3.56 -12.16 -6.50
N TYR A 239 2.89 -13.25 -6.93
CA TYR A 239 2.97 -14.53 -6.23
C TYR A 239 4.40 -15.08 -6.18
N ASP A 240 5.12 -15.08 -7.30
CA ASP A 240 6.48 -15.60 -7.37
C ASP A 240 7.49 -14.72 -6.60
N GLU A 241 7.22 -13.42 -6.47
CA GLU A 241 8.07 -12.50 -5.68
C GLU A 241 7.88 -12.66 -4.16
N HIS A 242 6.65 -12.87 -3.69
CA HIS A 242 6.32 -12.89 -2.26
C HIS A 242 6.00 -14.28 -1.68
N LEU A 243 5.76 -15.28 -2.53
CA LEU A 243 5.52 -16.68 -2.19
C LEU A 243 4.48 -16.85 -1.07
N GLY A 244 4.85 -17.45 0.06
CA GLY A 244 3.96 -17.67 1.20
C GLY A 244 3.45 -16.38 1.85
N GLU A 245 4.08 -15.23 1.58
CA GLU A 245 3.67 -13.94 2.13
C GLU A 245 2.78 -13.13 1.19
N THR A 246 2.46 -13.63 -0.02
CA THR A 246 1.70 -12.88 -1.05
C THR A 246 0.38 -12.33 -0.53
N GLU A 247 -0.41 -13.11 0.21
CA GLU A 247 -1.67 -12.63 0.81
C GLU A 247 -1.40 -11.43 1.73
N SER A 248 -0.45 -11.58 2.66
CA SER A 248 -0.10 -10.55 3.64
C SER A 248 0.46 -9.28 2.99
N TYR A 249 1.25 -9.44 1.93
CA TYR A 249 1.79 -8.32 1.19
C TYR A 249 0.69 -7.55 0.46
N ALA A 250 -0.12 -8.25 -0.34
CA ALA A 250 -1.19 -7.67 -1.15
C ALA A 250 -2.24 -6.95 -0.27
N THR A 251 -2.69 -7.59 0.81
CA THR A 251 -3.63 -6.97 1.77
C THR A 251 -3.02 -5.78 2.52
N THR A 252 -1.71 -5.78 2.76
CA THR A 252 -1.02 -4.60 3.33
C THR A 252 -1.03 -3.42 2.37
N ILE A 253 -0.85 -3.64 1.07
CA ILE A 253 -0.96 -2.59 0.05
C ILE A 253 -2.37 -2.00 0.03
N LEU A 254 -3.42 -2.84 0.07
CA LEU A 254 -4.80 -2.35 0.18
C LEU A 254 -5.06 -1.60 1.49
N ASN A 255 -4.43 -2.01 2.61
CA ASN A 255 -4.55 -1.27 3.86
C ASN A 255 -3.95 0.14 3.75
N ILE A 256 -2.78 0.27 3.12
CA ILE A 256 -2.14 1.57 2.84
C ILE A 256 -3.06 2.43 1.97
N MET A 257 -3.57 1.86 0.87
CA MET A 257 -4.52 2.52 -0.01
C MET A 257 -5.76 3.00 0.78
N SER A 258 -6.37 2.13 1.60
CA SER A 258 -7.57 2.47 2.37
C SER A 258 -7.34 3.63 3.37
N ARG A 259 -6.13 3.76 3.92
CA ARG A 259 -5.82 4.87 4.84
C ARG A 259 -5.87 6.23 4.14
N ARG A 260 -5.46 6.29 2.87
CA ARG A 260 -5.48 7.53 2.06
C ARG A 260 -6.92 8.04 1.86
N PHE A 261 -7.87 7.12 1.70
CA PHE A 261 -9.30 7.39 1.51
C PHE A 261 -10.10 7.59 2.79
N ALA A 262 -9.50 7.20 3.92
CA ALA A 262 -10.04 7.47 5.24
C ALA A 262 -9.57 8.82 5.81
N ASP A 263 -8.92 9.68 5.02
CA ASP A 263 -8.48 10.98 5.51
C ASP A 263 -9.67 11.95 5.69
N PRO A 264 -9.83 12.58 6.87
CA PRO A 264 -10.93 13.52 7.13
C PRO A 264 -10.96 14.77 6.24
N SER A 265 -9.87 15.07 5.52
CA SER A 265 -9.85 16.13 4.50
C SER A 265 -10.72 15.80 3.28
N LEU A 266 -11.08 14.52 3.09
CA LEU A 266 -12.10 14.12 2.15
C LEU A 266 -13.46 14.33 2.83
N ASP A 267 -14.29 15.23 2.29
CA ASP A 267 -15.67 15.49 2.76
C ASP A 267 -16.58 14.24 2.72
N ILE A 268 -16.07 13.10 2.22
CA ILE A 268 -16.72 11.80 2.16
C ILE A 268 -15.80 10.76 2.82
N SER A 269 -16.31 10.06 3.83
CA SER A 269 -15.60 8.91 4.42
C SER A 269 -15.77 7.68 3.53
N ILE A 270 -14.71 7.25 2.86
CA ILE A 270 -14.71 6.04 2.02
C ILE A 270 -14.02 4.90 2.77
N ARG A 271 -14.63 3.71 2.76
CA ARG A 271 -14.11 2.48 3.37
C ARG A 271 -13.99 1.40 2.30
N PHE A 272 -12.88 0.68 2.29
CA PHE A 272 -12.69 -0.45 1.39
C PHE A 272 -13.06 -1.76 2.09
N SER A 273 -13.69 -2.65 1.35
CA SER A 273 -14.04 -4.00 1.78
C SER A 273 -13.70 -4.99 0.67
N VAL A 274 -12.68 -5.81 0.87
CA VAL A 274 -12.36 -6.90 -0.05
C VAL A 274 -13.42 -7.97 0.08
N VAL A 275 -14.16 -8.18 -1.01
CA VAL A 275 -15.27 -9.13 -1.10
C VAL A 275 -14.88 -10.45 -1.75
N ARG A 276 -13.85 -10.40 -2.60
CA ARG A 276 -13.27 -11.55 -3.29
C ARG A 276 -11.78 -11.32 -3.47
N LEU A 277 -10.95 -12.32 -3.16
CA LEU A 277 -9.50 -12.26 -3.33
C LEU A 277 -9.03 -13.49 -4.10
N LEU A 278 -8.49 -13.27 -5.30
CA LEU A 278 -7.93 -14.31 -6.15
C LEU A 278 -6.42 -14.13 -6.28
N ILE A 279 -5.64 -15.15 -5.93
CA ILE A 279 -4.18 -15.19 -6.10
C ILE A 279 -3.86 -16.24 -7.15
N SER A 280 -3.28 -15.81 -8.27
CA SER A 280 -2.90 -16.71 -9.36
C SER A 280 -1.47 -17.19 -9.21
N THR A 281 -1.27 -18.50 -9.29
CA THR A 281 0.06 -19.12 -9.37
C THR A 281 0.52 -19.37 -10.82
N THR A 282 -0.35 -19.08 -11.78
CA THR A 282 -0.18 -19.25 -13.23
C THR A 282 -0.26 -17.91 -13.96
N THR A 283 0.38 -17.81 -15.13
CA THR A 283 0.41 -16.58 -15.94
C THR A 283 -0.95 -16.24 -16.54
N THR A 284 -1.74 -17.25 -16.87
CA THR A 284 -3.08 -17.07 -17.44
C THR A 284 -4.12 -17.29 -16.35
N ILE A 285 -4.86 -16.23 -16.04
CA ILE A 285 -5.93 -16.25 -15.06
C ILE A 285 -7.20 -16.68 -15.78
N THR A 286 -7.69 -17.87 -15.46
CA THR A 286 -8.93 -18.42 -16.00
C THR A 286 -9.99 -18.45 -14.91
N ALA A 287 -11.22 -18.08 -15.26
CA ALA A 287 -12.37 -18.15 -14.37
C ALA A 287 -13.62 -18.54 -15.16
N THR A 288 -14.55 -19.20 -14.49
CA THR A 288 -15.84 -19.59 -15.08
C THR A 288 -16.84 -18.46 -14.89
N ASN A 289 -17.47 -18.02 -15.98
CA ASN A 289 -18.53 -17.04 -15.94
C ASN A 289 -19.85 -17.64 -15.41
N PRO A 290 -20.85 -16.83 -15.04
CA PRO A 290 -22.14 -17.32 -14.54
C PRO A 290 -22.92 -18.22 -15.53
N SER A 291 -22.59 -18.14 -16.83
CA SER A 291 -23.19 -18.97 -17.89
C SER A 291 -22.47 -20.31 -18.09
N GLY A 292 -21.39 -20.60 -17.33
CA GLY A 292 -20.60 -21.83 -17.42
C GLY A 292 -19.50 -21.81 -18.49
N GLY A 293 -19.26 -20.68 -19.16
CA GLY A 293 -18.13 -20.51 -20.08
C GLY A 293 -16.84 -20.17 -19.35
N GLU A 294 -15.70 -20.64 -19.87
CA GLU A 294 -14.38 -20.27 -19.36
C GLU A 294 -13.89 -18.99 -20.02
N GLU A 295 -13.50 -18.02 -19.20
CA GLU A 295 -12.96 -16.73 -19.61
C GLU A 295 -11.55 -16.59 -19.05
N SER A 296 -10.62 -16.07 -19.86
CA SER A 296 -9.22 -15.99 -19.44
C SER A 296 -8.56 -14.67 -19.84
N ILE A 297 -7.58 -14.28 -19.03
CA ILE A 297 -6.66 -13.18 -19.32
C ILE A 297 -5.23 -13.62 -19.03
N THR A 298 -4.28 -13.04 -19.76
CA THR A 298 -2.87 -13.15 -19.44
C THR A 298 -2.37 -11.73 -19.18
N PRO A 299 -2.31 -11.29 -17.91
CA PRO A 299 -1.74 -9.99 -17.59
C PRO A 299 -0.32 -9.87 -18.14
N ASP A 300 -0.05 -8.76 -18.80
CA ASP A 300 1.29 -8.36 -19.21
C ASP A 300 1.69 -7.04 -18.51
N ALA A 301 2.95 -6.65 -18.66
CA ALA A 301 3.45 -5.41 -18.05
C ALA A 301 2.97 -4.13 -18.77
N VAL A 302 2.23 -4.25 -19.87
CA VAL A 302 1.77 -3.13 -20.69
C VAL A 302 0.34 -2.77 -20.28
N ALA A 303 0.19 -1.67 -19.54
CA ALA A 303 -1.10 -1.23 -19.01
C ALA A 303 -2.16 -1.00 -20.11
N ASP A 304 -1.75 -0.48 -21.27
CA ASP A 304 -2.65 -0.10 -22.36
C ASP A 304 -3.36 -1.31 -23.01
N THR A 305 -2.75 -2.49 -22.93
CA THR A 305 -3.33 -3.75 -23.43
C THR A 305 -3.99 -4.51 -22.31
N THR A 306 -3.33 -4.63 -21.16
CA THR A 306 -3.80 -5.46 -20.05
C THR A 306 -5.06 -4.91 -19.41
N LEU A 307 -5.18 -3.60 -19.22
CA LEU A 307 -6.33 -3.04 -18.51
C LEU A 307 -7.67 -3.24 -19.26
N PRO A 308 -7.82 -2.88 -20.56
CA PRO A 308 -9.08 -3.14 -21.26
C PRO A 308 -9.49 -4.62 -21.28
N ASN A 309 -8.50 -5.51 -21.39
CA ASN A 309 -8.71 -6.95 -21.33
C ASN A 309 -9.18 -7.39 -19.93
N PHE A 310 -8.54 -6.89 -18.88
CA PHE A 310 -8.93 -7.14 -17.50
C PHE A 310 -10.34 -6.63 -17.20
N CYS A 311 -10.67 -5.41 -17.64
CA CYS A 311 -12.00 -4.83 -17.46
C CYS A 311 -13.10 -5.65 -18.15
N THR A 312 -12.81 -6.19 -19.33
CA THR A 312 -13.74 -7.07 -20.07
C THR A 312 -13.89 -8.42 -19.36
N TRP A 313 -12.79 -9.02 -18.92
CA TRP A 313 -12.79 -10.30 -18.23
C TRP A 313 -13.48 -10.25 -16.87
N GLN A 314 -13.19 -9.26 -16.02
CA GLN A 314 -13.85 -9.17 -14.71
C GLN A 314 -15.36 -8.94 -14.91
N ALA A 315 -15.76 -8.14 -15.90
CA ALA A 315 -17.17 -7.87 -16.16
C ALA A 315 -17.93 -9.14 -16.57
N SER A 316 -17.30 -10.04 -17.33
CA SER A 316 -17.92 -11.31 -17.72
C SER A 316 -18.13 -12.27 -16.55
N LEU A 317 -17.39 -12.09 -15.45
CA LEU A 317 -17.56 -12.87 -14.21
C LEU A 317 -18.60 -12.30 -13.27
N SER A 318 -18.96 -11.03 -13.44
CA SER A 318 -19.86 -10.34 -12.53
C SER A 318 -21.32 -10.80 -12.74
N VAL A 319 -22.03 -10.99 -11.63
CA VAL A 319 -23.49 -11.14 -11.62
C VAL A 319 -24.07 -9.76 -11.31
N ASP A 320 -25.13 -9.37 -12.02
CA ASP A 320 -25.80 -8.08 -11.80
C ASP A 320 -26.79 -8.20 -10.62
N ASP A 321 -26.25 -8.45 -9.43
CA ASP A 321 -27.01 -8.64 -8.20
C ASP A 321 -26.24 -8.05 -7.00
N ASP A 322 -26.53 -6.79 -6.66
CA ASP A 322 -25.95 -6.08 -5.51
C ASP A 322 -26.28 -6.75 -4.16
N THR A 323 -27.12 -7.80 -4.14
CA THR A 323 -27.39 -8.59 -2.92
C THR A 323 -26.46 -9.79 -2.77
N ASP A 324 -25.72 -10.18 -3.82
CA ASP A 324 -24.68 -11.20 -3.73
C ASP A 324 -23.53 -10.65 -2.88
N PRO A 325 -23.18 -11.28 -1.74
CA PRO A 325 -22.10 -10.81 -0.90
C PRO A 325 -20.70 -10.95 -1.54
N ASN A 326 -20.61 -11.55 -2.73
CA ASN A 326 -19.42 -11.58 -3.57
C ASN A 326 -19.46 -10.59 -4.73
N ASP A 327 -20.51 -9.77 -4.89
CA ASP A 327 -20.49 -8.72 -5.90
C ASP A 327 -19.50 -7.61 -5.53
N TRP A 328 -18.98 -6.90 -6.52
CA TRP A 328 -17.95 -5.87 -6.34
C TRP A 328 -18.24 -4.60 -7.14
N ASP A 329 -17.94 -3.47 -6.51
CA ASP A 329 -17.91 -2.16 -7.16
C ASP A 329 -16.63 -1.97 -7.98
N LEU A 330 -15.50 -2.51 -7.48
CA LEU A 330 -14.17 -2.28 -8.03
C LEU A 330 -13.41 -3.60 -8.19
N ALA A 331 -13.04 -3.93 -9.43
CA ALA A 331 -12.06 -4.99 -9.71
C ALA A 331 -10.65 -4.38 -9.79
N LEU A 332 -9.69 -4.93 -9.05
CA LEU A 332 -8.31 -4.44 -9.01
C LEU A 332 -7.32 -5.54 -9.32
N LEU A 333 -6.59 -5.39 -10.43
CA LEU A 333 -5.49 -6.28 -10.82
C LEU A 333 -4.17 -5.76 -10.26
N PHE A 334 -3.52 -6.57 -9.44
CA PHE A 334 -2.23 -6.30 -8.85
C PHE A 334 -1.16 -7.21 -9.44
N THR A 335 -0.24 -6.58 -10.16
CA THR A 335 0.78 -7.27 -10.95
C THR A 335 2.19 -6.74 -10.70
N GLY A 336 3.21 -7.59 -10.84
CA GLY A 336 4.61 -7.14 -10.83
C GLY A 336 5.04 -6.43 -12.11
N SER A 337 6.15 -5.69 -12.07
CA SER A 337 6.89 -5.29 -13.28
C SER A 337 7.91 -6.37 -13.67
N VAL A 338 7.95 -6.75 -14.95
CA VAL A 338 9.13 -7.43 -15.50
C VAL A 338 10.29 -6.43 -15.49
N LYS A 339 11.49 -6.84 -15.03
CA LYS A 339 12.71 -6.01 -15.05
C LYS A 339 13.22 -5.77 -16.49
N THR A 340 12.41 -5.15 -17.36
CA THR A 340 12.86 -4.65 -18.65
C THR A 340 13.43 -3.24 -18.47
N LYS A 341 14.49 -2.91 -19.22
CA LYS A 341 15.23 -1.63 -19.14
C LYS A 341 14.42 -0.42 -19.65
N GLU A 342 13.10 -0.54 -19.78
CA GLU A 342 12.25 0.54 -20.27
C GLU A 342 11.81 1.44 -19.12
N LYS A 343 12.24 2.69 -19.21
CA LYS A 343 12.12 3.72 -18.17
C LYS A 343 10.72 4.35 -18.07
N HIS A 344 9.70 3.82 -18.73
CA HIS A 344 8.40 4.49 -18.84
C HIS A 344 7.26 3.56 -18.44
N PHE A 345 7.18 3.24 -17.16
CA PHE A 345 5.93 2.77 -16.56
C PHE A 345 5.15 4.02 -16.15
N ARG A 346 4.30 4.54 -17.05
CA ARG A 346 3.38 5.62 -16.70
C ARG A 346 2.44 5.11 -15.61
N LYS A 347 2.33 5.84 -14.49
CA LYS A 347 1.25 5.66 -13.52
C LYS A 347 -0.08 5.93 -14.27
N ARG A 348 -0.71 4.89 -14.84
CA ARG A 348 -1.99 5.03 -15.56
C ARG A 348 -3.12 4.51 -14.70
N PHE A 349 -3.80 5.44 -14.04
CA PHE A 349 -5.19 5.27 -13.67
C PHE A 349 -6.02 5.45 -14.93
N ILE A 350 -6.51 4.36 -15.50
CA ILE A 350 -7.57 4.44 -16.48
C ILE A 350 -8.76 3.72 -15.86
N SER A 351 -9.68 4.49 -15.30
CA SER A 351 -11.01 4.00 -14.99
C SER A 351 -11.80 4.01 -16.29
N THR A 352 -11.88 2.88 -16.99
CA THR A 352 -12.88 2.73 -18.06
C THR A 352 -14.19 2.30 -17.42
N ASN A 353 -15.20 3.17 -17.45
CA ASN A 353 -16.58 2.71 -17.45
C ASN A 353 -16.93 2.46 -18.92
N PRO A 354 -16.93 1.22 -19.42
CA PRO A 354 -17.21 1.02 -20.82
C PRO A 354 -18.70 1.35 -21.05
N ARG A 355 -19.02 2.10 -22.11
CA ARG A 355 -20.35 2.71 -22.34
C ARG A 355 -21.51 1.70 -22.60
N ARG A 356 -21.35 0.43 -22.23
CA ARG A 356 -22.29 -0.67 -22.47
C ARG A 356 -22.74 -1.42 -21.22
N TRP A 357 -22.30 -1.02 -20.03
CA TRP A 357 -22.49 -1.78 -18.79
C TRP A 357 -23.33 -1.01 -17.77
N ASN A 358 -23.89 -1.71 -16.79
CA ASN A 358 -24.52 -1.05 -15.66
C ASN A 358 -23.55 -0.08 -15.00
N SER A 359 -24.06 1.09 -14.67
CA SER A 359 -23.31 2.33 -14.46
C SER A 359 -22.39 2.37 -13.23
N HIS A 360 -22.15 1.26 -12.53
CA HIS A 360 -21.57 1.27 -11.16
C HIS A 360 -20.31 0.40 -10.98
N LYS A 361 -19.91 -0.44 -11.95
CA LYS A 361 -18.70 -1.28 -11.83
C LYS A 361 -17.47 -0.62 -12.45
N PHE A 362 -16.38 -0.60 -11.70
CA PHE A 362 -15.09 -0.01 -12.06
C PHE A 362 -13.98 -1.06 -12.10
N CYS A 363 -12.94 -0.81 -12.89
CA CYS A 363 -11.75 -1.65 -12.97
C CYS A 363 -10.50 -0.79 -12.84
N LEU A 364 -9.48 -1.32 -12.16
CA LEU A 364 -8.19 -0.68 -11.99
C LEU A 364 -7.05 -1.68 -12.19
N PHE A 365 -5.94 -1.18 -12.74
CA PHE A 365 -4.69 -1.91 -12.95
C PHE A 365 -3.58 -1.26 -12.12
N CYS A 366 -2.89 -2.06 -11.30
CA CYS A 366 -1.89 -1.60 -10.34
C CYS A 366 -0.61 -2.43 -10.46
N ILE A 367 0.54 -1.76 -10.57
CA ILE A 367 1.86 -2.39 -10.74
C ILE A 367 2.71 -2.28 -9.46
N VAL A 368 3.31 -3.37 -8.99
CA VAL A 368 4.22 -3.40 -7.84
C VAL A 368 5.39 -2.42 -8.02
N ARG A 369 5.74 -1.70 -6.94
CA ARG A 369 6.71 -0.58 -6.86
C ARG A 369 6.22 0.79 -7.35
N GLN A 370 5.00 0.88 -7.84
CA GLN A 370 4.24 2.13 -7.84
C GLN A 370 3.15 1.93 -6.79
N ILE A 371 3.22 2.63 -5.65
CA ILE A 371 2.02 2.74 -4.82
C ILE A 371 0.96 3.37 -5.72
N CYS A 372 -0.16 2.68 -5.87
CA CYS A 372 -1.34 3.21 -6.51
C CYS A 372 -1.90 4.32 -5.61
N LEU A 373 -1.29 5.50 -5.69
CA LEU A 373 -1.80 6.74 -5.14
C LEU A 373 -2.89 7.19 -6.11
N LEU A 374 -4.14 6.96 -5.73
CA LEU A 374 -5.26 7.63 -6.32
C LEU A 374 -5.18 9.10 -5.84
N ASP A 375 -4.89 10.01 -6.76
CA ASP A 375 -5.05 11.46 -6.54
C ASP A 375 -6.44 11.93 -6.95
#